data_AF-A0A0G1HKZ8-F1
#
_entry.id   AF-A0A0G1HKZ8-F1
#
_cell.length_a   1.000
_cell.length_b   1.000
_cell.length_c   1.000
_cell.angle_alpha   90.00
_cell.angle_beta   90.00
_cell.angle_gamma   90.00
#
_symmetry.space_group_name_H-M   'P 1'
#
loop_
_entity.id
_entity.type
_entity.pdbx_description
1 polymer ?
#
loop_
_entity_poly.entity_id
_entity_poly.type
_entity_poly.pdbx_seq_one_letter_code
_entity_poly.pdbx_strand_id
1 'polypeptide(L)'
;MPSNPLTTNEEAQRASEELKSRGLIQKEMPAKDVVREFVQESERQQEQAKTAQFETALHETPSASYGSLPQSAGGAVPSQPISAPKSEFLLAVENTLAAGVGDMYARMEPSLREVFKQKGEDVARKIEMAIASGKARFKQILAWIKEWLRMIPGVNKFFLEQEAKIKADKIFAMTTIA
;
A
#
# COMPACT_ATOMS: atom_id res chain seq x y z
N MET A 1 27.51 -40.99 2.82
CA MET A 1 27.98 -40.14 1.71
C MET A 1 26.74 -39.44 1.16
N PRO A 2 26.69 -38.10 1.05
CA PRO A 2 27.78 -37.23 0.61
C PRO A 2 28.15 -36.12 1.60
N SER A 3 29.35 -35.61 1.36
CA SER A 3 30.10 -34.65 2.16
C SER A 3 29.57 -33.23 2.00
N ASN A 4 29.50 -32.51 3.12
CA ASN A 4 29.12 -31.12 3.23
C ASN A 4 30.15 -30.22 2.49
N PRO A 5 29.74 -29.20 1.71
CA PRO A 5 30.67 -28.32 1.04
C PRO A 5 31.21 -27.29 2.06
N LEU A 6 32.38 -27.58 2.63
CA LEU A 6 33.24 -26.52 3.16
C LEU A 6 33.69 -25.68 1.96
N THR A 7 33.00 -24.58 1.71
CA THR A 7 33.54 -23.49 0.89
C THR A 7 34.71 -22.90 1.69
N THR A 8 35.91 -23.29 1.28
CA THR A 8 37.17 -22.94 1.90
C THR A 8 37.33 -21.43 1.95
N ASN A 9 37.84 -20.91 3.06
CA ASN A 9 38.20 -19.49 3.26
C ASN A 9 39.04 -18.91 2.08
N GLU A 10 39.79 -19.77 1.40
CA GLU A 10 40.56 -19.48 0.19
C GLU A 10 39.72 -19.01 -1.01
N GLU A 11 38.52 -19.58 -1.22
CA GLU A 11 37.66 -19.24 -2.36
C GLU A 11 36.99 -17.87 -2.15
N ALA A 12 36.64 -17.56 -0.90
CA ALA A 12 36.17 -16.24 -0.48
C ALA A 12 37.27 -15.17 -0.59
N GLN A 13 38.52 -15.51 -0.30
CA GLN A 13 39.66 -14.61 -0.49
C GLN A 13 39.93 -14.32 -1.96
N ARG A 14 39.86 -15.34 -2.83
CA ARG A 14 40.04 -15.18 -4.28
C ARG A 14 38.98 -14.28 -4.92
N ALA A 15 37.72 -14.46 -4.54
CA ALA A 15 36.62 -13.63 -5.03
C ALA A 15 36.76 -12.16 -4.61
N SER A 16 37.24 -11.91 -3.38
CA SER A 16 37.52 -10.57 -2.88
C SER A 16 38.66 -9.89 -3.65
N GLU A 17 39.72 -10.64 -3.96
CA GLU A 17 40.86 -10.14 -4.74
C GLU A 17 40.48 -9.83 -6.19
N GLU A 18 39.64 -10.65 -6.81
CA GLU A 18 39.15 -10.43 -8.17
C GLU A 18 38.32 -9.14 -8.26
N LEU A 19 37.45 -8.90 -7.29
CA LEU A 19 36.63 -7.67 -7.22
C LEU A 19 37.49 -6.41 -6.96
N LYS A 20 38.58 -6.56 -6.20
CA LYS A 20 39.55 -5.48 -5.95
C LYS A 20 40.35 -5.13 -7.22
N SER A 21 40.72 -6.12 -8.03
CA SER A 21 41.40 -5.92 -9.31
C SER A 21 40.53 -5.19 -10.35
N ARG A 22 39.20 -5.35 -10.26
CA ARG A 22 38.21 -4.72 -11.15
C ARG A 22 37.83 -3.29 -10.75
N GLY A 23 38.43 -2.75 -9.68
CA GLY A 23 38.26 -1.35 -9.26
C GLY A 23 36.87 -1.00 -8.73
N LEU A 24 36.04 -1.99 -8.40
CA LEU A 24 34.65 -1.80 -7.97
C LEU A 24 34.51 -1.33 -6.52
N ILE A 25 35.59 -1.33 -5.72
CA ILE A 25 35.56 -1.00 -4.30
C ILE A 25 36.78 -0.13 -3.95
N GLN A 26 36.56 1.14 -3.59
CA GLN A 26 37.62 2.08 -3.15
C GLN A 26 37.74 2.24 -1.63
N LYS A 27 36.90 1.59 -0.82
CA LYS A 27 36.94 1.74 0.64
C LYS A 27 36.49 0.46 1.31
N GLU A 28 37.28 -0.03 2.26
CA GLU A 28 36.94 -1.20 3.07
C GLU A 28 35.70 -0.88 3.91
N MET A 29 34.52 -1.19 3.37
CA MET A 29 33.33 -1.39 4.17
C MET A 29 33.37 -2.85 4.66
N PRO A 30 33.20 -3.12 5.96
CA PRO A 30 33.17 -4.49 6.44
C PRO A 30 31.98 -5.22 5.81
N ALA A 31 32.21 -6.43 5.31
CA ALA A 31 31.22 -7.22 4.55
C ALA A 31 29.85 -7.40 5.24
N LYS A 32 29.80 -7.24 6.57
CA LYS A 32 28.56 -7.31 7.36
C LYS A 32 27.62 -6.12 7.13
N ASP A 33 28.15 -4.95 6.80
CA ASP A 33 27.34 -3.74 6.60
C ASP A 33 26.69 -3.73 5.20
N VAL A 34 27.37 -4.25 4.18
CA VAL A 34 26.83 -4.40 2.81
C VAL A 34 25.65 -5.39 2.78
N VAL A 35 25.77 -6.51 3.49
CA VAL A 35 24.69 -7.51 3.58
C VAL A 35 23.47 -6.94 4.31
N ARG A 36 23.69 -6.13 5.36
CA ARG A 36 22.61 -5.49 6.12
C ARG A 36 21.87 -4.44 5.29
N GLU A 37 22.59 -3.62 4.55
CA GLU A 37 22.00 -2.59 3.68
C GLU A 37 21.18 -3.23 2.54
N PHE A 38 21.67 -4.32 1.95
CA PHE A 38 20.94 -5.05 0.90
C PHE A 38 19.64 -5.70 1.39
N VAL A 39 19.65 -6.28 2.60
CA VAL A 39 18.44 -6.84 3.22
C VAL A 39 17.42 -5.74 3.53
N GLN A 40 17.88 -4.61 4.07
CA GLN A 40 17.02 -3.49 4.45
C GLN A 40 16.39 -2.77 3.23
N GLU A 41 17.14 -2.67 2.13
CA GLU A 41 16.66 -2.17 0.83
C GLU A 41 15.58 -3.09 0.25
N SER A 42 15.78 -4.40 0.32
CA SER A 42 14.82 -5.40 -0.18
C SER A 42 13.50 -5.38 0.61
N GLU A 43 13.54 -5.24 1.94
CA GLU A 43 12.35 -5.11 2.78
C GLU A 43 11.54 -3.84 2.46
N ARG A 44 12.22 -2.70 2.26
CA ARG A 44 11.58 -1.44 1.83
C ARG A 44 10.89 -1.58 0.49
N GLN A 45 11.55 -2.21 -0.50
CA GLN A 45 10.97 -2.42 -1.82
C GLN A 45 9.73 -3.33 -1.73
N GLN A 46 9.75 -4.34 -0.87
CA GLN A 46 8.61 -5.23 -0.67
C GLN A 46 7.42 -4.49 0.01
N GLU A 47 7.68 -3.63 1.00
CA GLU A 47 6.65 -2.82 1.65
C GLU A 47 6.04 -1.78 0.69
N GLN A 48 6.87 -1.15 -0.14
CA GLN A 48 6.42 -0.26 -1.21
C GLN A 48 5.55 -1.01 -2.22
N ALA A 49 5.95 -2.21 -2.65
CA ALA A 49 5.17 -3.04 -3.57
C ALA A 49 3.80 -3.43 -2.98
N LYS A 50 3.74 -3.81 -1.69
CA LYS A 50 2.46 -4.11 -1.00
C LYS A 50 1.56 -2.88 -0.91
N THR A 51 2.14 -1.71 -0.67
CA THR A 51 1.39 -0.44 -0.62
C THR A 51 0.83 -0.09 -1.99
N ALA A 52 1.62 -0.22 -3.06
CA ALA A 52 1.17 0.02 -4.43
C ALA A 52 0.09 -0.98 -4.88
N GLN A 53 0.20 -2.25 -4.48
CA GLN A 53 -0.85 -3.25 -4.71
C GLN A 53 -2.15 -2.89 -4.01
N PHE A 54 -2.08 -2.39 -2.77
CA PHE A 54 -3.28 -1.93 -2.06
C PHE A 54 -3.89 -0.70 -2.70
N GLU A 55 -3.07 0.27 -3.13
CA GLU A 55 -3.52 1.46 -3.87
C GLU A 55 -4.25 1.07 -5.16
N THR A 56 -3.69 0.14 -5.93
CA THR A 56 -4.34 -0.41 -7.13
C THR A 56 -5.64 -1.12 -6.80
N ALA A 57 -5.64 -1.96 -5.75
CA ALA A 57 -6.81 -2.70 -5.31
C ALA A 57 -7.93 -1.76 -4.82
N LEU A 58 -7.61 -0.63 -4.19
CA LEU A 58 -8.59 0.38 -3.76
C LEU A 58 -9.25 1.09 -4.95
N HIS A 59 -8.55 1.16 -6.09
CA HIS A 59 -9.07 1.72 -7.33
C HIS A 59 -9.90 0.71 -8.17
N GLU A 60 -9.70 -0.60 -7.99
CA GLU A 60 -10.52 -1.62 -8.65
C GLU A 60 -11.94 -1.67 -8.07
N THR A 61 -12.93 -1.19 -8.82
CA THR A 61 -14.34 -1.37 -8.48
C THR A 61 -14.72 -2.86 -8.54
N PRO A 62 -15.49 -3.42 -7.59
CA PRO A 62 -16.02 -4.76 -7.72
C PRO A 62 -16.98 -4.79 -8.92
N SER A 63 -16.56 -5.41 -10.02
CA SER A 63 -17.48 -5.78 -11.08
C SER A 63 -18.39 -6.85 -10.50
N ALA A 64 -19.56 -6.44 -10.05
CA ALA A 64 -20.58 -7.31 -9.49
C ALA A 64 -20.81 -8.50 -10.46
N SER A 65 -20.39 -9.69 -10.03
CA SER A 65 -20.77 -10.96 -10.62
C SER A 65 -22.27 -11.17 -10.39
N TYR A 66 -23.09 -10.49 -11.20
CA TYR A 66 -24.50 -10.84 -11.31
C TYR A 66 -24.61 -12.14 -12.12
N GLY A 67 -25.31 -13.10 -11.52
CA GLY A 67 -25.40 -14.48 -11.96
C GLY A 67 -25.79 -14.64 -13.42
N SER A 68 -25.10 -15.57 -14.08
CA SER A 68 -25.44 -16.05 -15.41
C SER A 68 -26.72 -16.89 -15.33
N LEU A 69 -27.85 -16.28 -15.71
CA LEU A 69 -28.98 -17.01 -16.29
C LEU A 69 -28.77 -17.04 -17.82
N PRO A 70 -28.98 -18.18 -18.50
CA PRO A 70 -28.79 -18.24 -19.93
C PRO A 70 -30.04 -17.66 -20.61
N GLN A 71 -29.91 -16.50 -21.26
CA GLN A 71 -30.96 -15.98 -22.12
C GLN A 71 -30.44 -15.69 -23.53
N SER A 72 -31.16 -16.28 -24.48
CA SER A 72 -30.99 -16.30 -25.92
C SER A 72 -30.54 -15.00 -26.58
N ALA A 73 -29.70 -15.21 -27.59
CA ALA A 73 -29.56 -14.49 -28.86
C ALA A 73 -30.42 -13.21 -29.03
N GLY A 74 -29.73 -12.07 -28.97
CA GLY A 74 -30.17 -10.79 -29.49
C GLY A 74 -29.00 -9.83 -29.37
N GLY A 75 -28.34 -9.51 -30.48
CA GLY A 75 -27.17 -8.63 -30.50
C GLY A 75 -27.50 -7.24 -29.99
N ALA A 76 -27.20 -6.99 -28.73
CA ALA A 76 -27.07 -5.66 -28.16
C ALA A 76 -25.61 -5.50 -27.73
N VAL A 77 -24.94 -4.52 -28.32
CA VAL A 77 -23.65 -4.00 -27.87
C VAL A 77 -23.66 -3.87 -26.34
N PRO A 78 -22.66 -4.40 -25.62
CA PRO A 78 -22.60 -4.22 -24.19
C PRO A 78 -22.34 -2.74 -23.92
N SER A 79 -23.40 -2.02 -23.54
CA SER A 79 -23.27 -0.74 -22.87
C SER A 79 -22.53 -1.00 -21.56
N GLN A 80 -21.21 -0.82 -21.60
CA GLN A 80 -20.43 -0.75 -20.37
C GLN A 80 -21.04 0.36 -19.52
N PRO A 81 -21.33 0.13 -18.22
CA PRO A 81 -21.68 1.22 -17.34
C PRO A 81 -20.48 2.15 -17.29
N ILE A 82 -20.62 3.32 -17.92
CA ILE A 82 -19.76 4.48 -17.71
C ILE A 82 -19.87 4.85 -16.23
N SER A 83 -19.04 4.20 -15.40
CA SER A 83 -18.78 4.66 -14.05
C SER A 83 -18.24 6.07 -14.17
N ALA A 84 -18.90 7.04 -13.53
CA ALA A 84 -18.45 8.42 -13.57
C ALA A 84 -16.96 8.47 -13.19
N PRO A 85 -16.12 9.23 -13.92
CA PRO A 85 -14.71 9.33 -13.58
C PRO A 85 -14.59 9.82 -12.14
N LYS A 86 -13.85 9.06 -11.31
CA LYS A 86 -13.52 9.49 -9.95
C LYS A 86 -12.83 10.85 -10.03
N SER A 87 -13.21 11.76 -9.15
CA SER A 87 -12.54 13.05 -8.98
C SER A 87 -11.06 12.84 -8.65
N GLU A 88 -10.18 13.69 -9.18
CA GLU A 88 -8.75 13.68 -8.83
C GLU A 88 -8.56 13.84 -7.31
N PHE A 89 -9.43 14.63 -6.66
CA PHE A 89 -9.41 14.78 -5.21
C PHE A 89 -9.77 13.49 -4.48
N LEU A 90 -10.78 12.75 -4.96
CA LEU A 90 -11.17 11.47 -4.37
C LEU A 90 -10.01 10.46 -4.44
N LEU A 91 -9.33 10.38 -5.59
CA LEU A 91 -8.16 9.52 -5.77
C LEU A 91 -7.01 9.93 -4.84
N ALA A 92 -6.75 11.23 -4.68
CA ALA A 92 -5.73 11.72 -3.75
C ALA A 92 -6.05 11.37 -2.28
N VAL A 93 -7.33 11.41 -1.89
CA VAL A 93 -7.79 10.96 -0.57
C VAL A 93 -7.62 9.45 -0.42
N GLU A 94 -8.05 8.65 -1.40
CA GLU A 94 -7.89 7.20 -1.44
C GLU A 94 -6.41 6.79 -1.28
N ASN A 95 -5.51 7.41 -2.04
CA ASN A 95 -4.07 7.20 -1.95
C ASN A 95 -3.51 7.56 -0.58
N THR A 96 -3.97 8.69 0.00
CA THR A 96 -3.54 9.10 1.35
C THR A 96 -3.99 8.10 2.41
N LEU A 97 -5.19 7.54 2.28
CA LEU A 97 -5.67 6.48 3.15
C LEU A 97 -4.86 5.20 2.97
N ALA A 98 -4.51 4.83 1.73
CA ALA A 98 -3.76 3.62 1.41
C ALA A 98 -2.28 3.63 1.85
N ALA A 99 -1.65 4.80 1.87
CA ALA A 99 -0.24 4.93 2.22
C ALA A 99 0.09 4.34 3.61
N GLY A 100 1.06 3.43 3.69
CA GLY A 100 1.56 2.91 4.98
C GLY A 100 0.66 1.90 5.69
N VAL A 101 -0.42 1.41 5.06
CA VAL A 101 -1.27 0.32 5.61
C VAL A 101 -1.19 -0.99 4.81
N GLY A 102 -0.43 -1.01 3.70
CA GLY A 102 -0.39 -2.15 2.78
C GLY A 102 0.09 -3.46 3.41
N ASP A 103 1.12 -3.42 4.27
CA ASP A 103 1.60 -4.63 4.94
C ASP A 103 0.57 -5.20 5.93
N MET A 104 -0.14 -4.34 6.64
CA MET A 104 -1.18 -4.76 7.59
C MET A 104 -2.40 -5.32 6.86
N TYR A 105 -2.79 -4.69 5.75
CA TYR A 105 -3.83 -5.17 4.83
C TYR A 105 -3.50 -6.56 4.25
N ALA A 106 -2.26 -6.77 3.82
CA ALA A 106 -1.81 -8.05 3.28
C ALA A 106 -1.86 -9.19 4.31
N ARG A 107 -1.73 -8.87 5.61
CA ARG A 107 -1.80 -9.83 6.72
C ARG A 107 -3.23 -10.09 7.21
N MET A 108 -4.23 -9.36 6.73
CA MET A 108 -5.63 -9.61 7.08
C MET A 108 -6.19 -10.84 6.38
N GLU A 109 -7.14 -11.49 7.05
CA GLU A 109 -8.03 -12.49 6.45
C GLU A 109 -8.78 -11.92 5.23
N PRO A 110 -9.01 -12.70 4.16
CA PRO A 110 -9.60 -12.21 2.92
C PRO A 110 -10.97 -11.51 3.11
N SER A 111 -11.82 -12.05 3.99
CA SER A 111 -13.13 -11.47 4.29
C SER A 111 -13.02 -10.11 4.98
N LEU A 112 -12.10 -9.96 5.94
CA LEU A 112 -11.84 -8.69 6.61
C LEU A 112 -11.21 -7.67 5.65
N ARG A 113 -10.37 -8.15 4.75
CA ARG A 113 -9.69 -7.35 3.72
C ARG A 113 -10.68 -6.67 2.77
N GLU A 114 -11.70 -7.37 2.32
CA GLU A 114 -12.77 -6.81 1.48
C GLU A 114 -13.55 -5.72 2.22
N VAL A 115 -13.96 -6.01 3.46
CA VAL A 115 -14.69 -5.04 4.29
C VAL A 115 -13.82 -3.81 4.58
N PHE A 116 -12.54 -4.00 4.86
CA PHE A 116 -11.60 -2.91 5.11
C PHE A 116 -11.42 -2.00 3.89
N LYS A 117 -11.30 -2.59 2.70
CA LYS A 117 -11.23 -1.87 1.43
C LYS A 117 -12.50 -1.05 1.19
N GLN A 118 -13.67 -1.70 1.26
CA GLN A 118 -14.96 -1.04 1.05
C GLN A 118 -15.17 0.12 2.04
N LYS A 119 -14.78 -0.08 3.30
CA LYS A 119 -14.84 0.98 4.31
C LYS A 119 -13.87 2.13 4.01
N GLY A 120 -12.70 1.85 3.44
CA GLY A 120 -11.75 2.85 2.99
C GLY A 120 -12.33 3.75 1.89
N GLU A 121 -12.99 3.15 0.89
CA GLU A 121 -13.69 3.88 -0.18
C GLU A 121 -14.84 4.73 0.37
N ASP A 122 -15.63 4.19 1.29
CA ASP A 122 -16.73 4.92 1.94
C ASP A 122 -16.21 6.13 2.73
N VAL A 123 -15.11 5.95 3.46
CA VAL A 123 -14.47 7.03 4.23
C VAL A 123 -13.91 8.09 3.30
N ALA A 124 -13.27 7.71 2.19
CA ALA A 124 -12.77 8.64 1.18
C ALA A 124 -13.90 9.50 0.58
N ARG A 125 -15.00 8.87 0.15
CA ARG A 125 -16.20 9.58 -0.36
C ARG A 125 -16.80 10.51 0.69
N LYS A 126 -16.88 10.06 1.94
CA LYS A 126 -17.42 10.88 3.04
C LYS A 126 -16.56 12.11 3.32
N ILE A 127 -15.23 11.96 3.22
CA ILE A 127 -14.26 13.05 3.32
C ILE A 127 -14.45 14.03 2.16
N GLU A 128 -14.49 13.54 0.93
CA GLU A 128 -14.74 14.38 -0.26
C GLU A 128 -16.02 15.20 -0.12
N MET A 129 -17.14 14.58 0.25
CA MET A 129 -18.41 15.29 0.44
C MET A 129 -18.34 16.35 1.56
N ALA A 130 -17.62 16.07 2.65
CA ALA A 130 -17.46 17.02 3.74
C ALA A 130 -16.64 18.25 3.32
N ILE A 131 -15.58 18.02 2.54
CA ILE A 131 -14.73 19.08 1.98
C ILE A 131 -15.51 19.89 0.95
N ALA A 132 -16.15 19.24 -0.03
CA ALA A 132 -16.91 19.88 -1.09
C ALA A 132 -18.08 20.73 -0.55
N SER A 133 -18.68 20.33 0.58
CA SER A 133 -19.73 21.11 1.25
C SER A 133 -19.21 22.26 2.10
N GLY A 134 -17.88 22.43 2.24
CA GLY A 134 -17.26 23.44 3.10
C GLY A 134 -17.47 23.22 4.60
N LYS A 135 -18.02 22.06 4.99
CA LYS A 135 -18.36 21.72 6.39
C LYS A 135 -17.34 20.78 7.02
N ALA A 136 -16.24 20.50 6.33
CA ALA A 136 -15.18 19.66 6.82
C ALA A 136 -14.56 20.24 8.10
N ARG A 137 -14.52 19.42 9.15
CA ARG A 137 -13.83 19.73 10.40
C ARG A 137 -12.68 18.75 10.57
N PHE A 138 -11.49 19.24 10.93
CA PHE A 138 -10.31 18.39 11.17
C PHE A 138 -10.61 17.24 12.13
N LYS A 139 -11.25 17.54 13.26
CA LYS A 139 -11.64 16.54 14.26
C LYS A 139 -12.55 15.44 13.71
N GLN A 140 -13.41 15.79 12.75
CA GLN A 140 -14.36 14.86 12.14
C GLN A 140 -13.67 13.92 11.14
N ILE A 141 -12.78 14.45 10.31
CA ILE A 141 -11.99 13.64 9.38
C ILE A 141 -11.06 12.70 10.17
N LEU A 142 -10.38 13.22 11.18
CA LEU A 142 -9.54 12.42 12.08
C LEU A 142 -10.33 11.28 12.73
N ALA A 143 -11.57 11.53 13.17
CA ALA A 143 -12.42 10.50 13.74
C ALA A 143 -12.74 9.39 12.74
N TRP A 144 -13.13 9.72 11.50
CA TRP A 144 -13.43 8.73 10.47
C TRP A 144 -12.22 7.87 10.09
N ILE A 145 -11.05 8.50 9.92
CA ILE A 145 -9.81 7.77 9.62
C ILE A 145 -9.43 6.85 10.78
N LYS A 146 -9.54 7.34 12.02
CA LYS A 146 -9.25 6.52 13.20
C LYS A 146 -10.21 5.34 13.33
N GLU A 147 -11.51 5.55 13.11
CA GLU A 147 -12.51 4.48 13.14
C GLU A 147 -12.24 3.40 12.08
N TRP A 148 -11.81 3.82 10.89
CA TRP A 148 -11.41 2.90 9.84
C TRP A 148 -10.15 2.12 10.18
N LEU A 149 -9.07 2.80 10.62
CA LEU A 149 -7.82 2.13 10.99
C LEU A 149 -7.99 1.16 12.18
N ARG A 150 -8.98 1.38 13.04
CA ARG A 150 -9.30 0.45 14.15
C ARG A 150 -9.79 -0.92 13.69
N MET A 151 -10.19 -1.08 12.43
CA MET A 151 -10.56 -2.37 11.86
C MET A 151 -9.34 -3.28 11.66
N ILE A 152 -8.14 -2.72 11.67
CA ILE A 152 -6.91 -3.50 11.56
C ILE A 152 -6.70 -4.28 12.87
N PRO A 153 -6.55 -5.62 12.82
CA PRO A 153 -6.25 -6.39 14.02
C PRO A 153 -4.78 -6.20 14.44
N GLY A 154 -4.53 -6.12 15.75
CA GLY A 154 -3.17 -6.13 16.29
C GLY A 154 -2.39 -4.80 16.20
N VAL A 155 -3.01 -3.71 15.76
CA VAL A 155 -2.38 -2.38 15.77
C VAL A 155 -2.45 -1.69 17.13
N ASN A 156 -1.38 -0.98 17.46
CA ASN A 156 -1.26 -0.23 18.70
C ASN A 156 -2.07 1.09 18.66
N LYS A 157 -2.57 1.52 19.81
CA LYS A 157 -3.31 2.80 19.96
C LYS A 157 -2.49 4.00 19.46
N PHE A 158 -1.19 4.03 19.75
CA PHE A 158 -0.32 5.11 19.31
C PHE A 158 -0.20 5.16 17.78
N PHE A 159 -0.13 4.01 17.11
CA PHE A 159 -0.13 3.94 15.66
C PHE A 159 -1.43 4.52 15.09
N LEU A 160 -2.59 4.10 15.62
CA LEU A 160 -3.90 4.60 15.18
C LEU A 160 -4.00 6.12 15.29
N GLU A 161 -3.52 6.69 16.40
CA GLU A 161 -3.56 8.14 16.64
C GLU A 161 -2.63 8.91 15.71
N GLN A 162 -1.39 8.43 15.54
CA GLN A 162 -0.40 9.07 14.70
C GLN A 162 -0.77 8.99 13.23
N GLU A 163 -1.13 7.80 12.73
CA GLU A 163 -1.50 7.67 11.33
C GLU A 163 -2.80 8.40 10.99
N ALA A 164 -3.81 8.35 11.86
CA ALA A 164 -5.02 9.12 11.63
C ALA A 164 -4.74 10.63 11.57
N LYS A 165 -3.83 11.13 12.42
CA LYS A 165 -3.42 12.53 12.42
C LYS A 165 -2.64 12.89 11.15
N ILE A 166 -1.60 12.13 10.79
CA ILE A 166 -0.78 12.36 9.60
C ILE A 166 -1.66 12.39 8.34
N LYS A 167 -2.59 11.44 8.20
CA LYS A 167 -3.50 11.35 7.06
C LYS A 167 -4.49 12.52 7.04
N ALA A 168 -5.08 12.87 8.19
CA ALA A 168 -6.00 14.01 8.29
C ALA A 168 -5.29 15.34 7.94
N ASP A 169 -4.06 15.54 8.42
CA ASP A 169 -3.23 16.70 8.10
C ASP A 169 -2.93 16.78 6.59
N LYS A 170 -2.53 15.67 5.96
CA LYS A 170 -2.30 15.61 4.50
C LYS A 170 -3.55 15.97 3.70
N ILE A 171 -4.69 15.37 4.05
CA ILE A 171 -5.97 15.62 3.37
C ILE A 171 -6.38 17.10 3.51
N PHE A 172 -6.24 17.67 4.70
CA PHE A 172 -6.54 19.10 4.91
C PHE A 172 -5.60 20.01 4.12
N ALA A 173 -4.31 19.70 4.08
CA ALA A 173 -3.33 20.48 3.32
C ALA A 173 -3.66 20.51 1.82
N MET A 174 -4.18 19.41 1.25
CA MET A 174 -4.62 19.37 -0.16
C MET A 174 -5.75 20.37 -0.46
N THR A 175 -6.61 20.65 0.53
CA THR A 175 -7.74 21.59 0.36
C THR A 175 -7.37 23.06 0.46
N THR A 176 -6.22 23.38 1.08
CA THR A 176 -5.80 24.76 1.28
C THR A 176 -5.05 25.32 0.06
N ILE A 177 -4.63 24.45 -0.87
CA ILE A 177 -3.81 24.80 -2.03
C ILE A 177 -4.65 24.86 -3.34
N ALA A 178 -5.95 24.57 -3.27
CA ALA A 178 -6.90 24.70 -4.38
C ALA A 178 -7.78 25.95 -4.22
#